data_AF-A8XM94-F1
#
_entry.id   AF-A8XM94-F1
#
_cell.length_a   1.000
_cell.length_b   1.000
_cell.length_c   1.000
_cell.angle_alpha   90.00
_cell.angle_beta   90.00
_cell.angle_gamma   90.00
#
_symmetry.space_group_name_H-M   'P 1'
#
loop_
_entity.id
_entity.type
_entity.pdbx_description
1 polymer ?
#
loop_
_entity_poly.entity_id
_entity_poly.type
_entity_poly.pdbx_seq_one_letter_code
_entity_poly.pdbx_strand_id
1 'polypeptide(L)'
;MSKRRSKSCEAEPIGTKLKLKREDDDELKFGTIDKELEKHTEKMNHLENQISELNAKIEDMKKSGMTGLNVNGGENTSSPGGSVVSAKEKERKRSIIVTGIPEYGRSEREAWYWDQSCMSKILNYLEIGAPPVSFYRLGKNAERSRMMKVVFATSFDQKAVLARAPRLKYFPSGQIETKSLLE
;
A
#
# COMPACT_ATOMS: atom_id res chain seq x y z
N MET A 1 91.40 23.74 38.34
CA MET A 1 91.47 24.90 39.25
C MET A 1 90.28 25.82 38.98
N SER A 2 89.54 26.21 40.04
CA SER A 2 88.78 27.46 40.26
C SER A 2 87.91 28.06 39.14
N LYS A 3 86.63 28.47 39.33
CA LYS A 3 85.93 28.98 40.52
C LYS A 3 84.41 28.90 40.31
N ARG A 4 83.68 28.59 41.37
CA ARG A 4 82.24 28.85 41.53
C ARG A 4 81.96 30.36 41.58
N ARG A 5 80.82 30.81 41.06
CA ARG A 5 79.98 31.81 41.75
C ARG A 5 78.52 31.76 41.28
N SER A 6 77.66 31.81 42.29
CA SER A 6 76.20 31.72 42.36
C SER A 6 75.50 33.08 42.24
N LYS A 7 74.18 33.04 41.92
CA LYS A 7 73.07 34.00 42.16
C LYS A 7 72.34 34.32 40.85
N SER A 8 71.03 34.46 40.75
CA SER A 8 69.89 34.36 41.67
C SER A 8 68.62 34.39 40.81
N CYS A 9 67.52 33.92 41.38
CA CYS A 9 66.18 33.85 40.81
C CYS A 9 65.69 35.19 40.23
N GLU A 10 65.01 35.15 39.08
CA GLU A 10 63.91 36.07 38.75
C GLU A 10 62.95 35.32 37.80
N ALA A 11 61.70 35.19 38.25
CA ALA A 11 60.59 34.67 37.48
C ALA A 11 59.80 35.86 36.88
N GLU A 12 58.99 35.54 35.86
CA GLU A 12 57.95 36.35 35.17
C GLU A 12 58.39 37.06 33.87
N PRO A 13 57.49 37.31 32.88
CA PRO A 13 56.09 36.88 32.77
C PRO A 13 55.74 36.16 31.44
N ILE A 14 54.73 35.29 31.51
CA ILE A 14 54.00 34.79 30.33
C ILE A 14 53.06 35.93 29.87
N GLY A 15 53.58 36.81 29.00
CA GLY A 15 52.87 37.96 28.46
C GLY A 15 52.09 37.65 27.18
N THR A 16 50.83 37.26 27.35
CA THR A 16 49.65 37.66 26.55
C THR A 16 49.88 38.20 25.13
N LYS A 17 49.72 37.33 24.13
CA LYS A 17 49.16 37.70 22.81
C LYS A 17 48.04 36.72 22.49
N LEU A 18 46.80 37.07 22.80
CA LEU A 18 45.57 36.48 22.22
C LEU A 18 44.33 37.11 22.91
N LYS A 19 44.07 38.39 22.66
CA LYS A 19 42.79 39.02 23.05
C LYS A 19 42.54 40.28 22.23
N LEU A 20 42.26 40.12 20.94
CA LEU A 20 41.68 41.14 20.07
C LEU A 20 41.35 40.45 18.74
N LYS A 21 40.28 39.64 18.73
CA LYS A 21 39.69 39.02 17.53
C LYS A 21 38.40 38.22 17.79
N ARG A 22 37.75 38.39 18.95
CA ARG A 22 36.58 37.57 19.33
C ARG A 22 35.25 38.33 19.36
N GLU A 23 35.26 39.65 19.32
CA GLU A 23 34.01 40.43 19.44
C GLU A 23 33.35 40.66 18.07
N ASP A 24 34.13 40.89 17.00
CA ASP A 24 33.58 41.14 15.65
C ASP A 24 33.00 39.88 14.96
N ASP A 25 33.53 38.69 15.28
CA ASP A 25 33.09 37.42 14.69
C ASP A 25 31.75 36.92 15.27
N ASP A 26 31.42 37.33 16.50
CA ASP A 26 30.16 36.95 17.14
C ASP A 26 29.01 37.84 16.62
N GLU A 27 29.24 39.14 16.43
CA GLU A 27 28.24 40.08 15.90
C GLU A 27 27.83 39.75 14.45
N LEU A 28 28.78 39.32 13.61
CA LEU A 28 28.53 38.81 12.26
C LEU A 28 27.68 37.52 12.24
N LYS A 29 27.86 36.65 13.24
CA LYS A 29 27.06 35.42 13.38
C LYS A 29 25.65 35.71 13.87
N PHE A 30 25.48 36.58 14.87
CA PHE A 30 24.16 37.01 15.35
C PHE A 30 23.34 37.67 14.24
N GLY A 31 23.92 38.58 13.46
CA GLY A 31 23.21 39.22 12.34
C GLY A 31 22.86 38.26 11.20
N THR A 32 23.57 37.13 11.06
CA THR A 32 23.21 36.07 10.10
C THR A 32 22.04 35.24 10.61
N ILE A 33 22.03 34.93 11.90
CA ILE A 33 20.95 34.19 12.58
C ILE A 33 19.66 35.02 12.57
N ASP A 34 19.72 36.33 12.84
CA ASP A 34 18.54 37.20 12.84
C ASP A 34 17.88 37.27 11.46
N LYS A 35 18.68 37.37 10.39
CA LYS A 35 18.19 37.33 9.01
C LYS A 35 17.59 35.97 8.65
N GLU A 36 18.16 34.88 9.15
CA GLU A 36 17.63 33.53 8.93
C GLU A 36 16.32 33.32 9.71
N LEU A 37 16.22 33.87 10.91
CA LEU A 37 15.03 33.84 11.76
C LEU A 37 13.88 34.62 11.12
N GLU A 38 14.16 35.80 10.56
CA GLU A 38 13.18 36.62 9.85
C GLU A 38 12.66 35.89 8.60
N LYS A 39 13.57 35.33 7.79
CA LYS A 39 13.21 34.49 6.64
C LYS A 39 12.41 33.25 7.04
N HIS A 40 12.69 32.65 8.19
CA HIS A 40 11.91 31.53 8.71
C HIS A 40 10.51 31.95 9.15
N THR A 41 10.38 33.12 9.75
CA THR A 41 9.11 33.69 10.21
C THR A 41 8.21 34.01 9.02
N GLU A 42 8.75 34.60 7.96
CA GLU A 42 8.03 34.86 6.71
C GLU A 42 7.52 33.56 6.07
N LYS A 43 8.36 32.52 6.02
CA LYS A 43 7.95 31.20 5.51
C LYS A 43 6.87 30.56 6.36
N MET A 44 6.97 30.67 7.70
CA MET A 44 5.96 30.14 8.62
C MET A 44 4.61 30.81 8.34
N ASN A 45 4.59 32.14 8.27
CA ASN A 45 3.37 32.91 7.96
C ASN A 45 2.81 32.53 6.58
N HIS A 46 3.65 32.33 5.57
CA HIS A 46 3.19 31.92 4.25
C HIS A 46 2.55 30.52 4.27
N LEU A 47 3.16 29.56 4.96
CA LEU A 47 2.64 28.20 5.10
C LEU A 47 1.34 28.16 5.91
N GLU A 48 1.26 28.92 7.00
CA GLU A 48 0.04 29.04 7.82
C GLU A 48 -1.13 29.62 6.99
N ASN A 49 -0.86 30.64 6.18
CA ASN A 49 -1.86 31.20 5.27
C ASN A 49 -2.32 30.18 4.23
N GLN A 50 -1.40 29.40 3.64
CA GLN A 50 -1.75 28.33 2.70
C GLN A 50 -2.58 27.22 3.34
N ILE A 51 -2.24 26.81 4.57
CA ILE A 51 -2.99 25.80 5.32
C ILE A 51 -4.40 26.33 5.63
N SER A 52 -4.51 27.59 6.04
CA SER A 52 -5.80 28.24 6.31
C SER A 52 -6.68 28.28 5.05
N GLU A 53 -6.12 28.68 3.91
CA GLU A 53 -6.82 28.74 2.63
C GLU A 53 -7.27 27.36 2.13
N LEU A 54 -6.40 26.35 2.23
CA LEU A 54 -6.72 24.98 1.86
C LEU A 54 -7.80 24.38 2.77
N ASN A 55 -7.74 24.65 4.07
CA ASN A 55 -8.76 24.20 5.02
C ASN A 55 -10.12 24.85 4.74
N ALA A 56 -10.16 26.15 4.41
CA ALA A 56 -11.39 26.82 4.01
C ALA A 56 -11.99 26.19 2.73
N LYS A 57 -11.15 25.94 1.71
CA LYS A 57 -11.57 25.24 0.49
C LYS A 57 -12.08 23.83 0.75
N ILE A 58 -11.43 23.09 1.67
CA ILE A 58 -11.89 21.77 2.08
C ILE A 58 -13.27 21.87 2.73
N GLU A 59 -13.50 22.79 3.66
CA GLU A 59 -14.79 22.94 4.33
C GLU A 59 -15.91 23.35 3.35
N ASP A 60 -15.62 24.20 2.37
CA ASP A 60 -16.58 24.55 1.31
C ASP A 60 -16.88 23.35 0.40
N MET A 61 -15.86 22.56 0.03
CA MET A 61 -16.06 21.31 -0.72
C MET A 61 -16.82 20.24 0.09
N LYS A 62 -16.62 20.18 1.41
CA LYS A 62 -17.38 19.29 2.31
C LYS A 62 -18.85 19.70 2.37
N LYS A 63 -19.15 20.99 2.49
CA LYS A 63 -20.53 21.52 2.48
C LYS A 63 -21.23 21.29 1.15
N SER A 64 -20.48 21.28 0.05
CA SER A 64 -20.98 20.90 -1.29
C SER A 64 -21.20 19.39 -1.48
N GLY A 65 -21.06 18.57 -0.41
CA GLY A 65 -21.45 17.16 -0.42
C GLY A 65 -20.43 16.18 -1.00
N MET A 66 -19.16 16.57 -1.17
CA MET A 66 -18.13 15.74 -1.81
C MET A 66 -17.21 15.02 -0.81
N THR A 67 -17.77 14.37 0.21
CA THR A 67 -16.99 13.56 1.18
C THR A 67 -17.33 12.08 1.10
N GLY A 68 -16.52 11.36 0.34
CA GLY A 68 -16.53 9.90 0.35
C GLY A 68 -15.52 9.25 -0.60
N LEU A 69 -14.35 9.85 -0.81
CA LEU A 69 -13.31 9.28 -1.69
C LEU A 69 -12.03 9.03 -0.89
N ASN A 70 -11.90 7.81 -0.39
CA ASN A 70 -10.62 7.22 -0.01
C ASN A 70 -9.85 6.91 -1.30
N VAL A 71 -8.73 7.60 -1.50
CA VAL A 71 -7.90 7.53 -2.70
C VAL A 71 -7.05 6.26 -2.66
N ASN A 72 -7.34 5.32 -3.57
CA ASN A 72 -6.35 4.39 -4.13
C ASN A 72 -6.83 3.90 -5.52
N GLY A 73 -6.28 4.55 -6.55
CA GLY A 73 -6.06 4.14 -7.96
C GLY A 73 -7.03 3.20 -8.70
N GLY A 74 -7.52 3.65 -9.86
CA GLY A 74 -7.89 2.76 -10.97
C GLY A 74 -9.19 3.09 -11.72
N GLU A 75 -9.07 4.00 -12.69
CA GLU A 75 -9.80 4.20 -13.95
C GLU A 75 -11.32 3.93 -14.12
N ASN A 76 -12.02 5.04 -14.40
CA ASN A 76 -13.09 5.31 -15.37
C ASN A 76 -13.95 4.13 -15.90
N THR A 77 -15.19 4.05 -15.41
CA THR A 77 -16.43 4.05 -16.23
C THR A 77 -17.62 4.42 -15.31
N SER A 78 -18.03 5.70 -15.26
CA SER A 78 -19.27 6.09 -14.56
C SER A 78 -20.33 6.50 -15.57
N SER A 79 -21.22 5.56 -15.87
CA SER A 79 -22.58 5.85 -16.29
C SER A 79 -23.28 6.63 -15.15
N PRO A 80 -24.02 7.71 -15.44
CA PRO A 80 -24.64 8.53 -14.42
C PRO A 80 -25.86 7.79 -13.86
N GLY A 81 -25.73 7.18 -12.68
CA GLY A 81 -26.86 6.57 -11.96
C GLY A 81 -26.54 5.33 -11.12
N GLY A 82 -25.32 4.80 -11.16
CA GLY A 82 -24.92 3.66 -10.34
C GLY A 82 -24.51 4.07 -8.93
N SER A 83 -25.20 3.56 -7.91
CA SER A 83 -24.69 3.47 -6.53
C SER A 83 -23.21 3.07 -6.54
N VAL A 84 -22.36 3.74 -5.76
CA VAL A 84 -20.92 3.47 -5.67
C VAL A 84 -20.71 2.12 -5.01
N VAL A 85 -20.82 1.05 -5.80
CA VAL A 85 -20.54 -0.32 -5.38
C VAL A 85 -19.04 -0.40 -5.10
N SER A 86 -18.67 -0.68 -3.84
CA SER A 86 -17.28 -0.85 -3.44
C SER A 86 -16.55 -1.85 -4.34
N ALA A 87 -15.26 -1.63 -4.62
CA ALA A 87 -14.43 -2.57 -5.38
C ALA A 87 -14.48 -4.00 -4.80
N LYS A 88 -14.50 -4.11 -3.46
CA LYS A 88 -14.67 -5.38 -2.76
C LYS A 88 -15.98 -6.08 -3.11
N GLU A 89 -17.06 -5.32 -3.23
CA GLU A 89 -18.37 -5.85 -3.58
C GLU A 89 -18.43 -6.24 -5.07
N LYS A 90 -17.79 -5.47 -5.95
CA LYS A 90 -17.65 -5.80 -7.37
C LYS A 90 -16.83 -7.08 -7.56
N GLU A 91 -15.77 -7.30 -6.80
CA GLU A 91 -15.02 -8.57 -6.80
C GLU A 91 -15.89 -9.72 -6.29
N ARG A 92 -16.58 -9.53 -5.16
CA ARG A 92 -17.46 -10.55 -4.56
C ARG A 92 -18.55 -11.03 -5.53
N LYS A 93 -19.19 -10.12 -6.27
CA LYS A 93 -20.21 -10.41 -7.29
C LYS A 93 -19.66 -11.19 -8.51
N ARG A 94 -18.35 -11.22 -8.70
CA ARG A 94 -17.66 -11.91 -9.80
C ARG A 94 -16.92 -13.16 -9.34
N SER A 95 -17.01 -13.49 -8.05
CA SER A 95 -16.27 -14.60 -7.46
C SER A 95 -17.18 -15.79 -7.18
N ILE A 96 -16.60 -16.99 -7.28
CA ILE A 96 -17.20 -18.24 -6.80
C ILE A 96 -16.20 -18.97 -5.91
N ILE A 97 -16.73 -19.88 -5.10
CA ILE A 97 -15.94 -20.89 -4.40
C ILE A 97 -16.19 -22.24 -5.05
N VAL A 98 -15.13 -22.98 -5.35
CA VAL A 98 -15.18 -24.34 -5.87
C VAL A 98 -14.60 -25.30 -4.84
N THR A 99 -15.27 -26.41 -4.60
CA THR A 99 -14.84 -27.46 -3.67
C THR A 99 -14.71 -28.79 -4.41
N GLY A 100 -13.98 -29.74 -3.82
CA GLY A 100 -13.79 -31.07 -4.41
C GLY A 100 -12.74 -31.14 -5.53
N ILE A 101 -11.94 -30.09 -5.74
CA ILE A 101 -10.80 -30.14 -6.67
C ILE A 101 -9.60 -30.76 -5.97
N PRO A 102 -9.07 -31.91 -6.44
CA PRO A 102 -7.88 -32.54 -5.86
C PRO A 102 -6.68 -31.58 -5.84
N GLU A 103 -5.84 -31.69 -4.81
CA GLU A 103 -4.58 -30.95 -4.72
C GLU A 103 -3.43 -31.86 -5.15
N TYR A 104 -2.53 -31.32 -5.97
CA TYR A 104 -1.35 -32.01 -6.45
C TYR A 104 -0.22 -31.00 -6.66
N GLY A 105 1.02 -31.48 -6.62
CA GLY A 105 2.22 -30.68 -6.88
C GLY A 105 3.17 -30.70 -5.69
N ARG A 106 4.46 -30.84 -5.97
CA ARG A 106 5.54 -30.76 -4.97
C ARG A 106 6.09 -29.34 -4.84
N SER A 107 5.85 -28.51 -5.85
CA SER A 107 6.19 -27.09 -5.88
C SER A 107 4.94 -26.24 -6.14
N GLU A 108 5.00 -24.95 -5.79
CA GLU A 108 3.92 -24.00 -6.07
C GLU A 108 3.59 -23.89 -7.56
N ARG A 109 4.62 -23.98 -8.42
CA ARG A 109 4.44 -23.95 -9.88
C ARG A 109 3.65 -25.16 -10.37
N GLU A 110 4.00 -26.37 -9.92
CA GLU A 110 3.27 -27.59 -10.27
C GLU A 110 1.82 -27.53 -9.77
N ALA A 111 1.62 -27.06 -8.53
CA ALA A 111 0.30 -26.91 -7.96
C ALA A 111 -0.56 -25.91 -8.75
N TRP A 112 0.02 -24.78 -9.17
CA TRP A 112 -0.67 -23.82 -10.01
C TRP A 112 -1.05 -24.38 -11.38
N TYR A 113 -0.14 -25.10 -12.06
CA TYR A 113 -0.44 -25.76 -13.33
C TYR A 113 -1.54 -26.83 -13.20
N TRP A 114 -1.51 -27.58 -12.09
CA TRP A 114 -2.53 -28.57 -11.79
C TRP A 114 -3.90 -27.92 -11.59
N ASP A 115 -3.97 -26.86 -10.80
CA ASP A 115 -5.19 -26.10 -10.53
C ASP A 115 -5.75 -25.48 -11.82
N GLN A 116 -4.89 -24.90 -12.66
CA GLN A 116 -5.25 -24.36 -13.98
C GLN A 116 -5.84 -25.45 -14.89
N SER A 117 -5.23 -26.64 -14.92
CA SER A 117 -5.69 -27.78 -15.74
C SER A 117 -7.05 -28.28 -15.27
N CYS A 118 -7.24 -28.42 -13.95
CA CYS A 118 -8.53 -28.79 -13.37
C CYS A 118 -9.60 -27.75 -13.70
N MET A 119 -9.31 -26.46 -13.50
CA MET A 119 -10.26 -25.39 -13.76
C MET A 119 -10.65 -25.32 -15.23
N SER A 120 -9.69 -25.48 -16.14
CA SER A 120 -9.96 -25.50 -17.59
C SER A 120 -10.92 -26.63 -17.97
N LYS A 121 -10.77 -27.82 -17.38
CA LYS A 121 -11.69 -28.95 -17.60
C LYS A 121 -13.09 -28.68 -17.06
N ILE A 122 -13.18 -28.10 -15.86
CA ILE A 122 -14.47 -27.75 -15.23
C ILE A 122 -15.20 -26.72 -16.09
N LEU A 123 -14.54 -25.63 -16.49
CA LEU A 123 -15.14 -24.57 -17.29
C LEU A 123 -15.55 -25.06 -18.67
N ASN A 124 -14.72 -25.89 -19.31
CA ASN A 124 -15.08 -26.52 -20.58
C ASN A 124 -16.32 -27.42 -20.45
N TYR A 125 -16.39 -28.23 -19.39
CA TYR A 125 -17.56 -29.08 -19.13
C TYR A 125 -18.84 -28.27 -18.86
N LEU A 126 -18.71 -27.07 -18.27
CA LEU A 126 -19.80 -26.11 -18.10
C LEU A 126 -20.06 -25.26 -19.34
N GLU A 127 -19.33 -25.47 -20.44
CA GLU A 127 -19.39 -24.69 -21.68
C GLU A 127 -19.18 -23.17 -21.44
N ILE A 128 -18.33 -22.84 -20.47
CA ILE A 128 -17.97 -21.45 -20.13
C ILE A 128 -16.68 -21.11 -20.87
N GLY A 129 -16.79 -20.24 -21.87
CA GLY A 129 -15.63 -19.79 -22.66
C GLY A 129 -14.79 -18.70 -21.98
N ALA A 130 -15.32 -18.07 -20.92
CA ALA A 130 -14.62 -17.00 -20.21
C ALA A 130 -13.57 -17.57 -19.26
N PRO A 131 -12.27 -17.27 -19.44
CA PRO A 131 -11.24 -17.68 -18.51
C PRO A 131 -11.37 -16.88 -17.20
N PRO A 132 -11.00 -17.48 -16.05
CA PRO A 132 -10.94 -16.76 -14.79
C PRO A 132 -9.76 -15.77 -14.80
N VAL A 133 -9.93 -14.64 -14.13
CA VAL A 133 -8.88 -13.63 -13.92
C VAL A 133 -7.85 -14.14 -12.93
N SER A 134 -8.32 -14.77 -11.85
CA SER A 134 -7.47 -15.35 -10.83
C SER A 134 -8.18 -16.49 -10.12
N PHE A 135 -7.39 -17.42 -9.59
CA PHE A 135 -7.88 -18.46 -8.70
C PHE A 135 -6.79 -18.82 -7.69
N TYR A 136 -7.23 -19.15 -6.47
CA TYR A 136 -6.32 -19.50 -5.39
C TYR A 136 -7.03 -20.37 -4.35
N ARG A 137 -6.25 -21.24 -3.70
CA ARG A 137 -6.74 -22.08 -2.61
C ARG A 137 -6.92 -21.27 -1.33
N LEU A 138 -7.97 -21.59 -0.58
CA LEU A 138 -8.32 -20.96 0.69
C LEU A 138 -7.96 -21.86 1.87
N GLY A 139 -7.40 -21.26 2.92
CA GLY A 139 -7.11 -21.93 4.18
C GLY A 139 -5.74 -22.64 4.21
N LYS A 140 -5.47 -23.25 5.36
CA LYS A 140 -4.23 -23.99 5.62
C LYS A 140 -4.28 -25.36 4.95
N ASN A 141 -3.11 -25.89 4.59
CA ASN A 141 -2.99 -27.24 4.05
C ASN A 141 -3.58 -28.23 5.06
N ALA A 142 -4.53 -29.02 4.58
CA ALA A 142 -5.25 -29.99 5.38
C ALA A 142 -5.23 -31.35 4.66
N GLU A 143 -5.66 -32.40 5.36
CA GLU A 143 -5.81 -33.73 4.79
C GLU A 143 -6.89 -33.78 3.69
N ARG A 144 -7.84 -32.85 3.73
CA ARG A 144 -8.86 -32.66 2.69
C ARG A 144 -8.47 -31.57 1.70
N SER A 145 -8.92 -31.73 0.45
CA SER A 145 -8.76 -30.70 -0.58
C SER A 145 -9.38 -29.37 -0.15
N ARG A 146 -8.58 -28.31 -0.23
CA ARG A 146 -8.98 -26.94 0.08
C ARG A 146 -9.92 -26.39 -0.97
N MET A 147 -10.78 -25.50 -0.49
CA MET A 147 -11.65 -24.72 -1.36
C MET A 147 -10.82 -23.78 -2.23
N MET A 148 -11.26 -23.57 -3.46
CA MET A 148 -10.62 -22.65 -4.39
C MET A 148 -11.54 -21.46 -4.64
N LYS A 149 -11.06 -20.25 -4.39
CA LYS A 149 -11.74 -19.04 -4.87
C LYS A 149 -11.36 -18.82 -6.32
N VAL A 150 -12.35 -18.52 -7.15
CA VAL A 150 -12.18 -18.20 -8.57
C VAL A 150 -12.84 -16.87 -8.84
N VAL A 151 -12.13 -15.95 -9.48
CA VAL A 151 -12.58 -14.59 -9.79
C VAL A 151 -12.70 -14.45 -11.30
N PHE A 152 -13.88 -14.04 -11.78
CA PHE A 152 -14.13 -13.78 -13.19
C PHE A 152 -14.00 -12.29 -13.54
N ALA A 153 -13.86 -12.00 -14.83
CA ALA A 153 -13.82 -10.64 -15.34
C ALA A 153 -15.16 -9.92 -15.13
N THR A 154 -16.28 -10.64 -15.29
CA THR A 154 -17.64 -10.09 -15.18
C THR A 154 -18.52 -10.90 -14.24
N SER A 155 -19.60 -10.27 -13.74
CA SER A 155 -20.59 -10.97 -12.91
C SER A 155 -21.53 -11.82 -13.77
N PHE A 156 -21.57 -11.57 -15.07
CA PHE A 156 -22.29 -12.38 -16.04
C PHE A 156 -21.68 -13.80 -16.10
N ASP A 157 -20.36 -13.89 -16.22
CA ASP A 157 -19.66 -15.20 -16.27
C ASP A 157 -19.87 -15.99 -14.97
N GLN A 158 -19.80 -15.30 -13.83
CA GLN A 158 -20.08 -15.88 -12.52
C GLN A 158 -21.49 -16.48 -12.46
N LYS A 159 -22.51 -15.75 -12.92
CA LYS A 159 -23.89 -16.24 -12.97
C LYS A 159 -24.05 -17.39 -13.95
N ALA A 160 -23.39 -17.35 -15.10
CA ALA A 160 -23.42 -18.42 -16.09
C ALA A 160 -22.83 -19.72 -15.52
N VAL A 161 -21.73 -19.63 -14.77
CA VAL A 161 -21.15 -20.78 -14.06
C VAL A 161 -22.13 -21.33 -13.04
N LEU A 162 -22.71 -20.49 -12.18
CA LEU A 162 -23.66 -20.93 -11.15
C LEU A 162 -24.94 -21.53 -11.75
N ALA A 163 -25.45 -20.99 -12.84
CA ALA A 163 -26.63 -21.53 -13.53
C ALA A 163 -26.38 -22.95 -14.07
N ARG A 164 -25.14 -23.26 -14.45
CA ARG A 164 -24.75 -24.56 -15.01
C ARG A 164 -24.11 -25.49 -13.96
N ALA A 165 -23.81 -24.98 -12.77
CA ALA A 165 -23.24 -25.72 -11.66
C ALA A 165 -23.91 -27.06 -11.34
N PRO A 166 -25.25 -27.22 -11.44
CA PRO A 166 -25.88 -28.53 -11.20
C PRO A 166 -25.35 -29.65 -12.10
N ARG A 167 -24.78 -29.33 -13.27
CA ARG A 167 -24.16 -30.32 -14.17
C ARG A 167 -22.92 -30.97 -13.54
N LEU A 168 -22.24 -30.30 -12.60
CA LEU A 168 -21.02 -30.79 -11.94
C LEU A 168 -21.27 -32.04 -11.08
N LYS A 169 -22.51 -32.32 -10.69
CA LYS A 169 -22.88 -33.58 -10.03
C LYS A 169 -22.52 -34.81 -10.87
N TYR A 170 -22.52 -34.67 -12.20
CA TYR A 170 -22.19 -35.72 -13.16
C TYR A 170 -20.78 -35.58 -13.73
N PHE A 171 -19.92 -34.76 -13.10
CA PHE A 171 -18.57 -34.56 -13.58
C PHE A 171 -17.75 -35.86 -13.45
N PRO A 172 -17.02 -36.29 -14.50
CA PRO A 172 -16.36 -37.61 -14.51
C PRO A 172 -15.31 -37.84 -13.42
N SER A 173 -14.73 -36.77 -12.86
CA SER A 173 -13.60 -36.86 -11.92
C SER A 173 -13.97 -36.69 -10.44
N GLY A 174 -15.27 -36.77 -10.10
CA GLY A 174 -15.75 -36.74 -8.72
C GLY A 174 -16.78 -35.64 -8.44
N GLN A 175 -17.21 -35.55 -7.18
CA GLN A 175 -18.18 -34.55 -6.73
C GLN A 175 -17.50 -33.18 -6.60
N ILE A 176 -17.72 -32.33 -7.60
CA ILE A 176 -17.31 -30.92 -7.59
C ILE A 176 -18.54 -30.08 -7.28
N GLU A 177 -18.41 -29.15 -6.34
CA GLU A 177 -19.47 -28.19 -6.02
C GLU A 177 -18.98 -26.76 -6.21
N THR A 178 -19.88 -25.89 -6.62
CA THR A 178 -19.62 -24.44 -6.70
C THR A 178 -20.63 -23.69 -5.86
N LYS A 179 -20.15 -22.71 -5.10
CA LYS A 179 -20.98 -21.85 -4.25
C LYS A 179 -20.74 -20.39 -4.60
N SER A 180 -21.79 -19.59 -4.51
CA SER A 180 -21.69 -18.14 -4.62
C SER A 180 -21.10 -17.57 -3.32
N LEU A 181 -20.38 -16.45 -3.41
CA LEU A 181 -19.98 -15.63 -2.25
C LEU A 181 -21.07 -14.60 -1.87
N LEU A 182 -22.33 -14.86 -2.26
CA LEU A 182 -23.43 -13.93 -2.05
C LEU A 182 -24.16 -14.11 -0.71
N GLU A 183 -23.88 -15.18 0.04
CA GLU A 183 -24.50 -15.50 1.33
C GLU A 183 -23.54 -15.30 2.51
#